data_AF-A0AA95JXZ5-F1
#
_entry.id   AF-A0AA95JXZ5-F1
#
_cell.length_a   1.000
_cell.length_b   1.000
_cell.length_c   1.000
_cell.angle_alpha   90.00
_cell.angle_beta   90.00
_cell.angle_gamma   90.00
#
_symmetry.space_group_name_H-M   'P 1'
#
loop_
_entity.id
_entity.type
_entity.pdbx_description
1 polymer ?
#
loop_
_entity_poly.entity_id
_entity_poly.type
_entity_poly.pdbx_seq_one_letter_code
_entity_poly.pdbx_strand_id
1 'polypeptide(L)'
;MLRFFQPQDKKYILFVLFSILVLAGCGKKIHFSSKNGETTQGETSLNVTHINGFPSNITEQDCAQTIYANECLIVKKNGDNYNSQLFFTPNIAADMKDGPVAFIVPIQPFGIGPQKTFHEQNEIFQEKVGTELKIKLMNKNGTGFYDVFLFAQRYLGYGFNSSINNFATFYTENQAALFIDFDKEKNIRLPVGIYFGEFEVLAVSETDKKFSKKIKVKVLLEIN
;
A
#
# COMPACT_ATOMS: atom_id res chain seq x y z
N MET A 1 -64.25 55.39 16.03
CA MET A 1 -64.25 53.91 15.94
C MET A 1 -62.79 53.49 15.82
N LEU A 2 -62.02 53.49 16.92
CA LEU A 2 -61.68 52.36 17.79
C LEU A 2 -61.11 51.12 17.07
N ARG A 3 -59.77 50.98 17.19
CA ARG A 3 -58.90 49.77 17.24
C ARG A 3 -58.82 48.94 15.94
N PHE A 4 -57.66 48.44 15.50
CA PHE A 4 -56.63 47.74 16.29
C PHE A 4 -55.19 48.00 15.82
N PHE A 5 -54.32 48.22 16.81
CA PHE A 5 -52.91 47.85 16.85
C PHE A 5 -52.78 46.32 16.79
N GLN A 6 -51.78 45.75 16.10
CA GLN A 6 -50.55 45.26 16.77
C GLN A 6 -49.53 44.66 15.77
N PRO A 7 -48.24 44.59 16.18
CA PRO A 7 -47.08 44.37 15.32
C PRO A 7 -46.37 43.02 15.60
N GLN A 8 -45.16 42.87 15.06
CA GLN A 8 -44.08 41.94 15.46
C GLN A 8 -44.18 40.52 14.88
N ASP A 9 -43.13 39.80 14.49
CA ASP A 9 -41.68 39.97 14.62
C ASP A 9 -40.98 39.04 13.63
N LYS A 10 -39.77 39.41 13.20
CA LYS A 10 -38.82 38.47 12.57
C LYS A 10 -38.22 37.56 13.64
N LYS A 11 -38.13 36.25 13.38
CA LYS A 11 -37.06 35.36 13.88
C LYS A 11 -37.02 34.06 13.06
N TYR A 12 -35.91 33.86 12.36
CA TYR A 12 -35.48 32.57 11.82
C TYR A 12 -34.88 31.75 12.95
N ILE A 13 -35.34 30.51 13.16
CA ILE A 13 -34.53 29.43 13.74
C ILE A 13 -34.90 28.13 13.02
N LEU A 14 -33.92 27.63 12.26
CA LEU A 14 -33.81 26.28 11.72
C LEU A 14 -33.35 25.36 12.85
N PHE A 15 -34.01 24.21 13.08
CA PHE A 15 -33.31 22.99 13.51
C PHE A 15 -34.08 21.75 13.06
N VAL A 16 -33.37 20.95 12.27
CA VAL A 16 -33.70 19.60 11.79
C VAL A 16 -33.60 18.63 12.97
N LEU A 17 -34.54 17.69 13.08
CA LEU A 17 -34.27 16.41 13.75
C LEU A 17 -35.06 15.29 13.06
N PHE A 18 -34.30 14.55 12.24
CA PHE A 18 -34.60 13.24 11.71
C PHE A 18 -34.80 12.25 12.87
N SER A 19 -35.82 11.42 12.80
CA SER A 19 -35.95 10.23 13.65
C SER A 19 -36.49 9.10 12.80
N ILE A 20 -35.59 8.39 12.12
CA ILE A 20 -35.89 7.09 11.54
C ILE A 20 -35.73 6.06 12.67
N LEU A 21 -36.85 5.50 13.12
CA LEU A 21 -36.87 4.25 13.85
C LEU A 21 -36.45 3.12 12.90
N VAL A 22 -35.28 2.51 13.17
CA VAL A 22 -34.97 1.17 12.66
C VAL A 22 -35.15 0.20 13.83
N LEU A 23 -36.25 -0.57 13.79
CA LEU A 23 -36.49 -1.65 14.73
C LEU A 23 -35.68 -2.88 14.32
N ALA A 24 -34.69 -3.18 15.17
CA ALA A 24 -34.31 -4.49 15.68
C ALA A 24 -34.30 -5.70 14.71
N GLY A 25 -33.11 -5.98 14.15
CA GLY A 25 -32.69 -7.32 13.80
C GLY A 25 -31.91 -7.96 14.95
N CYS A 26 -32.29 -9.18 15.34
CA CYS A 26 -31.69 -9.97 16.41
C CYS A 26 -30.18 -10.21 16.22
N GLY A 27 -29.35 -9.51 17.01
CA GLY A 27 -27.93 -9.84 17.19
C GLY A 27 -27.75 -10.89 18.28
N LYS A 28 -27.21 -12.06 17.91
CA LYS A 28 -26.63 -13.02 18.87
C LYS A 28 -25.51 -12.30 19.64
N LYS A 29 -25.62 -12.29 20.98
CA LYS A 29 -24.53 -11.88 21.88
C LYS A 29 -23.37 -12.86 21.72
N ILE A 30 -22.27 -12.42 21.11
CA ILE A 30 -20.99 -13.11 21.19
C ILE A 30 -20.30 -12.59 22.45
N HIS A 31 -20.15 -13.45 23.44
CA HIS A 31 -19.34 -13.23 24.63
C HIS A 31 -17.86 -13.14 24.21
N PHE A 32 -17.24 -11.97 24.31
CA PHE A 32 -15.78 -11.89 24.37
C PHE A 32 -15.36 -12.03 25.84
N SER A 33 -14.99 -13.26 26.19
CA SER A 33 -14.25 -13.55 27.42
C SER A 33 -12.84 -13.00 27.27
N SER A 34 -12.53 -11.95 28.01
CA SER A 34 -11.15 -11.51 28.27
C SER A 34 -10.40 -12.63 28.98
N LYS A 35 -9.43 -13.24 28.30
CA LYS A 35 -8.33 -13.96 28.94
C LYS A 35 -7.03 -13.30 28.51
N ASN A 36 -6.34 -12.74 29.50
CA ASN A 36 -4.90 -12.55 29.47
C ASN A 36 -4.25 -13.88 29.05
N GLY A 37 -3.43 -13.83 28.01
CA GLY A 37 -2.69 -14.96 27.49
C GLY A 37 -1.90 -14.50 26.28
N GLU A 38 -0.59 -14.40 26.48
CA GLU A 38 0.50 -14.35 25.49
C GLU A 38 0.11 -14.17 24.02
N THR A 39 0.50 -13.02 23.47
CA THR A 39 0.55 -12.77 22.03
C THR A 39 1.55 -13.72 21.38
N THR A 40 1.12 -14.94 21.06
CA THR A 40 1.79 -15.77 20.07
C THR A 40 1.52 -15.12 18.72
N GLN A 41 2.47 -14.28 18.28
CA GLN A 41 2.61 -13.93 16.87
C GLN A 41 2.81 -15.25 16.11
N GLY A 42 1.73 -15.74 15.50
CA GLY A 42 1.82 -16.73 14.45
C GLY A 42 2.47 -16.06 13.25
N GLU A 43 3.80 -15.97 13.25
CA GLU A 43 4.56 -15.82 12.03
C GLU A 43 4.20 -17.02 11.16
N THR A 44 3.45 -16.79 10.08
CA THR A 44 3.48 -17.69 8.93
C THR A 44 4.83 -17.49 8.27
N SER A 45 5.87 -18.05 8.90
CA SER A 45 7.20 -18.17 8.35
C SER A 45 7.10 -19.12 7.16
N LEU A 46 7.13 -18.55 5.96
CA LEU A 46 7.33 -19.32 4.74
C LEU A 46 8.66 -20.08 4.89
N ASN A 47 8.69 -21.34 4.45
CA ASN A 47 9.90 -22.16 4.35
C ASN A 47 10.79 -21.66 3.20
N VAL A 48 11.22 -20.41 3.29
CA VAL A 48 12.20 -19.81 2.41
C VAL A 48 13.56 -20.09 3.04
N THR A 49 14.32 -21.02 2.49
CA THR A 49 15.70 -21.21 2.92
C THR A 49 16.50 -19.96 2.55
N HIS A 50 17.14 -19.32 3.51
CA HIS A 50 18.00 -18.17 3.24
C HIS A 50 19.45 -18.64 3.09
N ILE A 51 20.09 -18.37 1.94
CA ILE A 51 21.53 -18.58 1.74
C ILE A 51 22.17 -17.18 1.69
N ASN A 52 23.04 -16.85 2.64
CA ASN A 52 23.68 -15.52 2.75
C ASN A 52 22.70 -14.34 2.79
N GLY A 53 21.51 -14.53 3.39
CA GLY A 53 20.44 -13.53 3.44
C GLY A 53 19.52 -13.51 2.21
N PHE A 54 19.78 -14.34 1.20
CA PHE A 54 18.95 -14.46 0.00
C PHE A 54 17.95 -15.60 0.09
N PRO A 55 16.69 -15.38 -0.30
CA PRO A 55 15.73 -16.48 -0.42
C PRO A 55 16.20 -17.44 -1.53
N SER A 56 16.46 -18.71 -1.24
CA SER A 56 17.16 -19.61 -2.17
C SER A 56 16.26 -20.32 -3.17
N ASN A 57 14.93 -20.21 -3.01
CA ASN A 57 13.96 -20.80 -3.93
C ASN A 57 12.57 -20.16 -3.71
N ILE A 58 12.31 -19.00 -4.29
CA ILE A 58 10.94 -18.47 -4.37
C ILE A 58 10.27 -19.16 -5.56
N THR A 59 9.23 -19.94 -5.28
CA THR A 59 8.41 -20.60 -6.29
C THR A 59 7.12 -19.82 -6.51
N GLU A 60 6.44 -20.09 -7.63
CA GLU A 60 5.06 -19.64 -7.81
C GLU A 60 4.16 -20.08 -6.65
N GLN A 61 4.45 -21.22 -6.00
CA GLN A 61 3.68 -21.74 -4.88
C GLN A 61 3.85 -20.90 -3.60
N ASP A 62 5.01 -20.29 -3.40
CA ASP A 62 5.28 -19.31 -2.33
C ASP A 62 4.54 -17.99 -2.57
N CYS A 63 4.32 -17.65 -3.85
CA CYS A 63 3.43 -16.56 -4.28
C CYS A 63 1.95 -17.00 -4.31
N ALA A 64 1.66 -18.30 -4.47
CA ALA A 64 0.31 -18.84 -4.61
C ALA A 64 -0.40 -19.00 -3.25
N GLN A 65 0.35 -19.34 -2.20
CA GLN A 65 -0.14 -19.28 -0.82
C GLN A 65 -0.48 -17.83 -0.38
N THR A 66 -0.12 -16.84 -1.21
CA THR A 66 -0.42 -15.42 -1.03
C THR A 66 -1.28 -14.82 -2.16
N ILE A 67 -1.99 -15.63 -2.96
CA ILE A 67 -2.95 -15.12 -3.98
C ILE A 67 -4.01 -14.18 -3.39
N TYR A 68 -4.27 -14.26 -2.08
CA TYR A 68 -5.15 -13.35 -1.35
C TYR A 68 -4.42 -12.38 -0.40
N ALA A 69 -3.09 -12.41 -0.33
CA ALA A 69 -2.31 -11.59 0.62
C ALA A 69 -1.65 -10.34 -0.01
N ASN A 70 -1.66 -10.20 -1.35
CA ASN A 70 -1.08 -9.04 -2.05
C ASN A 70 0.41 -8.78 -1.73
N GLU A 71 1.15 -9.82 -1.36
CA GLU A 71 2.55 -9.70 -0.90
C GLU A 71 3.60 -9.86 -2.01
N CYS A 72 3.16 -10.21 -3.23
CA CYS A 72 4.04 -10.56 -4.34
C CYS A 72 3.72 -9.76 -5.60
N LEU A 73 4.76 -9.21 -6.23
CA LEU A 73 4.76 -8.74 -7.62
C LEU A 73 5.16 -9.91 -8.52
N ILE A 74 4.27 -10.35 -9.42
CA ILE A 74 4.55 -11.44 -10.36
C ILE A 74 4.51 -10.88 -11.77
N VAL A 75 5.55 -11.13 -12.56
CA VAL A 75 5.61 -10.69 -13.97
C VAL A 75 5.95 -11.86 -14.84
N LYS A 76 5.16 -12.08 -15.89
CA LYS A 76 5.42 -13.07 -16.92
C LYS A 76 5.53 -12.39 -18.27
N LYS A 77 6.69 -12.51 -18.92
CA LYS A 77 6.88 -12.07 -20.29
C LYS A 77 6.87 -13.28 -21.21
N ASN A 78 5.99 -13.24 -22.22
CA ASN A 78 5.91 -14.23 -23.29
C ASN A 78 6.01 -13.49 -24.64
N GLY A 79 7.19 -13.54 -25.27
CA GLY A 79 7.45 -12.70 -26.45
C GLY A 79 7.42 -11.21 -26.08
N ASP A 80 6.67 -10.39 -26.81
CA ASP A 80 6.54 -8.94 -26.52
C ASP A 80 5.47 -8.63 -25.46
N ASN A 81 4.70 -9.63 -25.02
CA ASN A 81 3.58 -9.44 -24.10
C ASN A 81 4.05 -9.64 -22.64
N TYR A 82 3.86 -8.60 -21.83
CA TYR A 82 4.02 -8.67 -20.38
C TYR A 82 2.66 -8.84 -19.72
N ASN A 83 2.53 -9.86 -18.88
CA ASN A 83 1.41 -10.02 -17.96
C ASN A 83 1.95 -9.81 -16.54
N SER A 84 1.57 -8.71 -15.90
CA SER A 84 1.97 -8.40 -14.53
C SER A 84 0.77 -8.48 -13.57
N GLN A 85 0.96 -9.18 -12.46
CA GLN A 85 0.15 -9.03 -11.26
C GLN A 85 0.81 -7.97 -10.39
N LEU A 86 0.12 -6.84 -10.24
CA LEU A 86 0.56 -5.72 -9.41
C LEU A 86 0.69 -6.13 -7.93
N PHE A 87 1.68 -5.54 -7.26
CA PHE A 87 1.73 -5.54 -5.80
C PHE A 87 0.89 -4.37 -5.29
N PHE A 88 0.05 -4.62 -4.28
CA PHE A 88 -0.68 -3.54 -3.60
C PHE A 88 -0.87 -3.81 -2.11
N THR A 89 -0.74 -2.77 -1.28
CA THR A 89 -1.07 -2.92 0.14
C THR A 89 -2.54 -2.60 0.40
N PRO A 90 -3.13 -3.09 1.50
CA PRO A 90 -4.30 -2.47 2.09
C PRO A 90 -4.06 -0.99 2.41
N ASN A 91 -5.13 -0.26 2.74
CA ASN A 91 -5.04 1.11 3.19
C ASN A 91 -4.35 1.19 4.57
N ILE A 92 -3.06 1.51 4.58
CA ILE A 92 -2.25 1.55 5.80
C ILE A 92 -2.61 2.74 6.68
N ALA A 93 -3.01 3.86 6.08
CA ALA A 93 -3.41 5.04 6.85
C ALA A 93 -4.66 4.78 7.72
N ALA A 94 -5.52 3.83 7.35
CA ALA A 94 -6.66 3.42 8.18
C ALA A 94 -6.25 2.80 9.52
N ASP A 95 -5.06 2.19 9.60
CA ASP A 95 -4.55 1.55 10.84
C ASP A 95 -4.08 2.59 11.87
N MET A 96 -3.72 3.79 11.42
CA MET A 96 -3.02 4.80 12.23
C MET A 96 -3.94 5.90 12.79
N LYS A 97 -5.12 6.10 12.20
CA LYS A 97 -6.17 7.08 12.58
C LYS A 97 -5.78 8.57 12.60
N ASP A 98 -4.50 8.91 12.65
CA ASP A 98 -3.99 10.28 12.75
C ASP A 98 -2.94 10.57 11.67
N GLY A 99 -3.36 11.18 10.57
CA GLY A 99 -2.45 11.83 9.60
C GLY A 99 -2.00 10.99 8.41
N PRO A 100 -1.38 11.64 7.40
CA PRO A 100 -1.02 10.98 6.16
C PRO A 100 0.17 10.04 6.31
N VAL A 101 0.11 8.93 5.59
CA VAL A 101 1.21 7.96 5.46
C VAL A 101 1.91 8.17 4.12
N ALA A 102 3.24 8.12 4.16
CA ALA A 102 4.10 8.01 3.00
C ALA A 102 4.99 6.77 3.15
N PHE A 103 5.69 6.43 2.08
CA PHE A 103 6.51 5.25 1.97
C PHE A 103 7.94 5.65 1.61
N ILE A 104 8.91 5.03 2.29
CA ILE A 104 10.34 5.20 1.99
C ILE A 104 10.99 3.83 1.82
N VAL A 105 12.06 3.80 1.05
CA VAL A 105 12.93 2.62 0.91
C VAL A 105 14.10 2.82 1.87
N PRO A 106 14.19 2.08 2.99
CA PRO A 106 15.32 2.18 3.90
C PRO A 106 16.62 1.74 3.20
N ILE A 107 17.76 2.15 3.74
CA ILE A 107 19.07 1.68 3.27
C ILE A 107 19.13 0.16 3.42
N GLN A 108 19.28 -0.52 2.28
CA GLN A 108 19.28 -1.98 2.19
C GLN A 108 20.08 -2.42 0.96
N PRO A 109 20.56 -3.67 0.92
CA PRO A 109 21.47 -4.12 -0.14
C PRO A 109 20.79 -4.37 -1.50
N PHE A 110 19.47 -4.62 -1.54
CA PHE A 110 18.77 -5.12 -2.73
C PHE A 110 17.65 -4.22 -3.25
N GLY A 111 17.49 -3.04 -2.68
CA GLY A 111 16.47 -2.07 -3.08
C GLY A 111 16.96 -0.65 -2.89
N ILE A 112 16.75 0.18 -3.91
CA ILE A 112 17.07 1.61 -3.93
C ILE A 112 15.79 2.37 -4.27
N GLY A 113 15.52 3.40 -3.50
CA GLY A 113 14.39 4.31 -3.66
C GLY A 113 14.51 5.51 -2.73
N PRO A 114 13.45 6.30 -2.56
CA PRO A 114 13.49 7.51 -1.73
C PRO A 114 13.68 7.16 -0.25
N GLN A 115 14.64 7.83 0.40
CA GLN A 115 14.94 7.65 1.82
C GLN A 115 14.36 8.74 2.73
N LYS A 116 13.80 9.79 2.12
CA LYS A 116 13.24 10.95 2.81
C LYS A 116 11.87 11.25 2.24
N THR A 117 10.99 11.73 3.11
CA THR A 117 9.68 12.20 2.72
C THR A 117 9.71 13.68 2.38
N PHE A 118 8.70 14.14 1.65
CA PHE A 118 8.44 15.54 1.37
C PHE A 118 6.93 15.80 1.34
N HIS A 119 6.55 17.06 1.16
CA HIS A 119 5.16 17.48 1.06
C HIS A 119 5.00 18.44 -0.13
N GLU A 120 4.35 17.98 -1.21
CA GLU A 120 4.09 18.79 -2.42
C GLU A 120 2.68 18.52 -2.96
N GLN A 121 1.80 19.51 -2.85
CA GLN A 121 0.39 19.37 -3.22
C GLN A 121 0.17 19.29 -4.75
N ASN A 122 1.01 19.97 -5.54
CA ASN A 122 0.82 20.07 -6.98
C ASN A 122 1.10 18.74 -7.71
N GLU A 123 1.83 17.83 -7.07
CA GLU A 123 2.16 16.54 -7.65
C GLU A 123 0.90 15.68 -7.88
N ILE A 124 -0.09 15.75 -6.98
CA ILE A 124 -1.27 14.86 -6.97
C ILE A 124 -2.15 15.01 -8.22
N PHE A 125 -2.04 16.13 -8.92
CA PHE A 125 -2.87 16.46 -10.08
C PHE A 125 -2.28 16.05 -11.43
N GLN A 126 -1.11 15.40 -11.45
CA GLN A 126 -0.47 15.01 -12.70
C GLN A 126 -0.93 13.62 -13.16
N GLU A 127 -0.95 13.39 -14.48
CA GLU A 127 -1.51 12.18 -15.10
C GLU A 127 -0.66 10.91 -14.86
N LYS A 128 0.66 11.07 -14.60
CA LYS A 128 1.57 9.96 -14.33
C LYS A 128 2.54 10.32 -13.20
N VAL A 129 2.07 10.18 -11.96
CA VAL A 129 2.86 10.44 -10.77
C VAL A 129 3.33 9.14 -10.15
N GLY A 130 4.62 9.02 -9.86
CA GLY A 130 5.15 7.89 -9.12
C GLY A 130 6.66 7.93 -9.00
N THR A 131 7.19 6.89 -8.38
CA THR A 131 8.57 6.79 -7.98
C THR A 131 9.21 5.57 -8.65
N GLU A 132 10.34 5.78 -9.32
CA GLU A 132 11.17 4.68 -9.78
C GLU A 132 11.86 4.01 -8.58
N LEU A 133 11.78 2.69 -8.53
CA LEU A 133 12.56 1.86 -7.63
C LEU A 133 13.54 1.02 -8.44
N LYS A 134 14.74 0.83 -7.93
CA LYS A 134 15.75 -0.06 -8.52
C LYS A 134 16.06 -1.19 -7.54
N ILE A 135 15.80 -2.43 -7.93
CA ILE A 135 16.00 -3.60 -7.09
C ILE A 135 16.99 -4.59 -7.71
N LYS A 136 17.59 -5.45 -6.89
CA LYS A 136 18.46 -6.53 -7.35
C LYS A 136 17.75 -7.86 -7.23
N LEU A 137 17.56 -8.55 -8.35
CA LEU A 137 17.00 -9.90 -8.37
C LEU A 137 18.07 -10.94 -8.72
N MET A 138 17.97 -12.11 -8.09
CA MET A 138 18.81 -13.27 -8.40
C MET A 138 18.20 -14.05 -9.55
N ASN A 139 19.03 -14.47 -10.52
CA ASN A 139 18.60 -15.41 -11.55
C ASN A 139 18.65 -16.85 -11.00
N LYS A 140 17.56 -17.60 -11.13
CA LYS A 140 17.44 -18.97 -10.59
C LYS A 140 18.50 -19.94 -11.12
N ASN A 141 18.94 -19.78 -12.36
CA ASN A 141 19.88 -20.69 -13.02
C ASN A 141 21.33 -20.16 -13.00
N GLY A 142 21.58 -19.00 -12.39
CA GLY A 142 22.88 -18.36 -12.35
C GLY A 142 23.29 -17.94 -10.95
N THR A 143 24.49 -17.38 -10.83
CA THR A 143 25.01 -16.80 -9.57
C THR A 143 24.97 -15.27 -9.56
N GLY A 144 24.42 -14.66 -10.62
CA GLY A 144 24.42 -13.21 -10.82
C GLY A 144 23.15 -12.51 -10.35
N PHE A 145 23.31 -11.25 -9.95
CA PHE A 145 22.22 -10.31 -9.68
C PHE A 145 21.97 -9.41 -10.89
N TYR A 146 20.71 -9.10 -11.11
CA TYR A 146 20.27 -8.20 -12.16
C TYR A 146 19.54 -7.01 -11.55
N ASP A 147 19.89 -5.82 -12.03
CA ASP A 147 19.16 -4.62 -11.70
C ASP A 147 17.82 -4.63 -12.45
N VAL A 148 16.73 -4.46 -11.70
CA VAL A 148 15.36 -4.39 -12.21
C VAL A 148 14.73 -3.09 -11.75
N PHE A 149 14.03 -2.42 -12.67
CA PHE A 149 13.34 -1.17 -12.39
C PHE A 149 11.84 -1.40 -12.18
N LEU A 150 11.29 -0.85 -11.10
CA LEU A 150 9.87 -0.89 -10.79
C LEU A 150 9.33 0.54 -10.75
N PHE A 151 8.03 0.66 -10.98
CA PHE A 151 7.30 1.92 -10.81
C PHE A 151 6.37 1.78 -9.61
N ALA A 152 6.49 2.69 -8.64
CA ALA A 152 5.72 2.65 -7.42
C ALA A 152 4.88 3.92 -7.24
N GLN A 153 3.67 3.78 -6.72
CA GLN A 153 2.76 4.88 -6.48
C GLN A 153 2.14 4.75 -5.09
N ARG A 154 1.87 5.89 -4.45
CA ARG A 154 0.95 5.94 -3.32
C ARG A 154 -0.43 6.32 -3.84
N TYR A 155 -1.40 5.47 -3.58
CA TYR A 155 -2.80 5.74 -3.87
C TYR A 155 -3.47 6.47 -2.73
N LEU A 156 -4.24 7.50 -3.08
CA LEU A 156 -4.89 8.45 -2.19
C LEU A 156 -6.42 8.37 -2.24
N GLY A 157 -6.96 7.33 -2.89
CA GLY A 157 -8.41 7.23 -3.16
C GLY A 157 -8.86 7.99 -4.39
N TYR A 158 -10.09 7.69 -4.83
CA TYR A 158 -10.80 8.42 -5.89
C TYR A 158 -10.01 8.58 -7.20
N GLY A 159 -9.10 7.65 -7.49
CA GLY A 159 -8.26 7.68 -8.69
C GLY A 159 -7.01 8.56 -8.59
N PHE A 160 -6.74 9.18 -7.44
CA PHE A 160 -5.55 10.00 -7.21
C PHE A 160 -4.36 9.16 -6.75
N ASN A 161 -3.19 9.50 -7.29
CA ASN A 161 -1.91 8.88 -6.97
C ASN A 161 -0.86 9.96 -6.71
N SER A 162 0.18 9.63 -5.95
CA SER A 162 1.37 10.47 -5.73
C SER A 162 2.65 9.65 -5.78
N SER A 163 3.80 10.32 -5.74
CA SER A 163 5.06 9.65 -5.38
C SER A 163 4.90 9.01 -4.02
N ILE A 164 5.62 7.90 -3.83
CA ILE A 164 5.43 7.07 -2.64
C ILE A 164 5.86 7.80 -1.36
N ASN A 165 6.84 8.70 -1.44
CA ASN A 165 7.41 9.44 -0.32
C ASN A 165 6.84 10.87 -0.14
N ASN A 166 5.81 11.23 -0.89
CA ASN A 166 5.09 12.49 -0.68
C ASN A 166 4.05 12.27 0.43
N PHE A 167 3.88 13.22 1.35
CA PHE A 167 2.80 13.20 2.36
C PHE A 167 1.52 13.86 1.87
N ALA A 168 1.58 14.77 0.91
CA ALA A 168 0.46 15.62 0.49
C ALA A 168 -0.81 14.81 0.16
N THR A 169 -1.98 15.27 0.59
CA THR A 169 -3.24 14.54 0.37
C THR A 169 -4.26 15.47 -0.28
N PHE A 170 -5.21 14.91 -1.04
CA PHE A 170 -6.21 15.74 -1.72
C PHE A 170 -7.52 15.86 -0.93
N TYR A 171 -8.02 14.76 -0.34
CA TYR A 171 -9.30 14.75 0.39
C TYR A 171 -9.24 14.15 1.79
N THR A 172 -8.48 13.08 1.99
CA THR A 172 -8.43 12.37 3.25
C THR A 172 -7.02 11.91 3.55
N GLU A 173 -6.58 12.19 4.76
CA GLU A 173 -5.31 11.73 5.32
C GLU A 173 -5.34 10.22 5.65
N ASN A 174 -6.53 9.64 5.72
CA ASN A 174 -6.74 8.24 6.09
C ASN A 174 -6.67 7.29 4.88
N GLN A 175 -6.07 7.70 3.76
CA GLN A 175 -5.87 6.84 2.58
C GLN A 175 -4.41 6.83 2.14
N ALA A 176 -3.79 5.66 2.26
CA ALA A 176 -2.47 5.38 1.73
C ALA A 176 -2.31 3.89 1.46
N ALA A 177 -2.44 3.51 0.19
CA ALA A 177 -2.06 2.19 -0.28
C ALA A 177 -0.84 2.32 -1.20
N LEU A 178 0.12 1.41 -1.06
CA LEU A 178 1.30 1.33 -1.92
C LEU A 178 0.98 0.43 -3.11
N PHE A 179 1.24 0.92 -4.31
CA PHE A 179 1.15 0.18 -5.56
C PHE A 179 2.55 0.05 -6.15
N ILE A 180 2.90 -1.14 -6.66
CA ILE A 180 4.17 -1.36 -7.36
C ILE A 180 3.90 -2.20 -8.60
N ASP A 181 4.44 -1.73 -9.73
CA ASP A 181 4.39 -2.39 -11.03
C ASP A 181 5.79 -2.52 -11.63
N PHE A 182 5.91 -3.37 -12.63
CA PHE A 182 7.13 -3.58 -13.39
C PHE A 182 7.24 -2.57 -14.54
N ASP A 183 8.36 -1.84 -14.59
CA ASP A 183 8.61 -0.87 -15.67
C ASP A 183 9.16 -1.57 -16.91
N LYS A 184 8.28 -2.01 -17.82
CA LYS A 184 8.67 -2.73 -19.03
C LYS A 184 9.68 -1.97 -19.91
N GLU A 185 9.58 -0.64 -19.95
CA GLU A 185 10.39 0.20 -20.84
C GLU A 185 11.84 0.27 -20.34
N LYS A 186 12.03 0.27 -19.01
CA LYS A 186 13.37 0.28 -18.40
C LYS A 186 14.00 -1.10 -18.27
N ASN A 187 13.23 -2.16 -18.44
CA ASN A 187 13.69 -3.55 -18.31
C ASN A 187 13.75 -4.32 -19.64
N ILE A 188 13.75 -3.63 -20.79
CA ILE A 188 13.78 -4.26 -22.13
C ILE A 188 15.01 -5.17 -22.37
N ARG A 189 16.11 -4.97 -21.63
CA ARG A 189 17.37 -5.72 -21.79
C ARG A 189 17.53 -6.88 -20.80
N LEU A 190 16.51 -7.20 -20.00
CA LEU A 190 16.59 -8.36 -19.12
C LEU A 190 16.66 -9.64 -19.96
N PRO A 191 17.67 -10.50 -19.77
CA PRO A 191 17.75 -11.77 -20.47
C PRO A 191 16.57 -12.69 -20.15
N VAL A 192 16.41 -13.72 -20.98
CA VAL A 192 15.50 -14.84 -20.70
C VAL A 192 15.94 -15.54 -19.42
N GLY A 193 14.98 -15.83 -18.54
CA GLY A 193 15.24 -16.48 -17.26
C GLY A 193 14.16 -16.25 -16.22
N ILE A 194 14.35 -16.92 -15.07
CA ILE A 194 13.51 -16.75 -13.89
C ILE A 194 14.32 -15.97 -12.86
N TYR A 195 13.76 -14.88 -12.36
CA TYR A 195 14.38 -13.95 -11.43
C TYR A 195 13.53 -13.81 -10.18
N PHE A 196 14.16 -13.77 -9.02
CA PHE A 196 13.45 -13.57 -7.77
C PHE A 196 14.26 -12.75 -6.77
N GLY A 197 13.54 -12.17 -5.82
CA GLY A 197 14.15 -11.39 -4.74
C GLY A 197 13.09 -10.75 -3.86
N GLU A 198 13.56 -10.07 -2.83
CA GLU A 198 12.70 -9.28 -1.95
C GLU A 198 13.42 -7.99 -1.53
N PHE A 199 12.61 -6.97 -1.25
CA PHE A 199 13.08 -5.72 -0.66
C PHE A 199 12.05 -5.19 0.33
N GLU A 200 12.47 -4.24 1.16
CA GLU A 200 11.63 -3.64 2.18
C GLU A 200 11.24 -2.21 1.81
N VAL A 201 10.00 -1.84 2.15
CA VAL A 201 9.48 -0.48 2.14
C VAL A 201 8.96 -0.19 3.55
N LEU A 202 9.20 1.01 4.07
CA LEU A 202 8.63 1.46 5.33
C LEU A 202 7.51 2.44 5.05
N ALA A 203 6.32 2.16 5.56
CA ALA A 203 5.28 3.16 5.72
C ALA A 203 5.58 3.98 6.98
N VAL A 204 5.61 5.31 6.84
CA VAL A 204 5.91 6.27 7.90
C VAL A 204 4.82 7.34 7.96
N SER A 205 4.62 7.93 9.14
CA SER A 205 3.64 8.99 9.35
C SER A 205 4.25 10.38 9.30
N GLU A 206 3.48 11.35 8.80
CA GLU A 206 3.85 12.77 8.94
C GLU A 206 3.72 13.24 10.40
N THR A 207 2.69 12.79 11.09
CA THR A 207 2.24 13.25 12.41
C THR A 207 2.79 12.40 13.56
N ASP A 208 2.75 11.06 13.44
CA ASP A 208 3.28 10.14 14.46
C ASP A 208 4.69 9.65 14.10
N LYS A 209 5.72 10.29 14.67
CA LYS A 209 7.11 9.91 14.43
C LYS A 209 7.49 8.51 14.94
N LYS A 210 6.65 7.87 15.75
CA LYS A 210 6.87 6.49 16.22
C LYS A 210 6.23 5.46 15.31
N PHE A 211 5.26 5.87 14.49
CA PHE A 211 4.63 4.97 13.54
C PHE A 211 5.62 4.60 12.43
N SER A 212 5.85 3.30 12.31
CA SER A 212 6.55 2.71 11.19
C SER A 212 5.99 1.31 10.96
N LYS A 213 5.58 1.01 9.73
CA LYS A 213 5.13 -0.32 9.34
C LYS A 213 6.03 -0.83 8.21
N LYS A 214 6.71 -1.94 8.49
CA LYS A 214 7.55 -2.62 7.51
C LYS A 214 6.68 -3.40 6.54
N ILE A 215 6.95 -3.24 5.25
CA ILE A 215 6.30 -3.92 4.15
C ILE A 215 7.40 -4.65 3.39
N LYS A 216 7.29 -5.98 3.32
CA LYS A 216 8.20 -6.81 2.53
C LYS A 216 7.56 -7.07 1.17
N VAL A 217 8.24 -6.65 0.11
CA VAL A 217 7.80 -6.84 -1.27
C VAL A 217 8.61 -7.97 -1.88
N LYS A 218 7.94 -9.07 -2.23
CA LYS A 218 8.55 -10.17 -2.97
C LYS A 218 8.32 -9.98 -4.45
N VAL A 219 9.33 -10.29 -5.25
CA VAL A 219 9.27 -10.13 -6.71
C VAL A 219 9.66 -11.45 -7.36
N LEU A 220 8.82 -11.90 -8.29
CA LEU A 220 9.08 -13.04 -9.17
C LEU A 220 8.89 -12.57 -10.62
N LEU A 221 9.93 -12.69 -11.44
CA LEU A 221 9.87 -12.40 -12.87
C LEU A 221 10.21 -13.65 -13.66
N GLU A 222 9.38 -13.96 -14.64
CA GLU A 222 9.59 -15.02 -15.61
C GLU A 222 9.67 -14.39 -17.00
N ILE A 223 10.84 -14.44 -17.61
CA ILE A 223 11.10 -13.89 -18.94
C ILE A 223 11.36 -15.05 -19.89
N ASN A 224 10.44 -15.28 -20.84
CA ASN A 224 10.50 -16.36 -21.83
C ASN A 224 10.75 -15.82 -23.25
#